data_AF-A0A6N4DQA2-F1
#
_entry.id   AF-A0A6N4DQA2-F1
#
_cell.length_a   1.000
_cell.length_b   1.000
_cell.length_c   1.000
_cell.angle_alpha   90.00
_cell.angle_beta   90.00
_cell.angle_gamma   90.00
#
_symmetry.space_group_name_H-M   'P 1'
#
loop_
_entity.id
_entity.type
_entity.pdbx_description
1 polymer ?
#
loop_
_entity_poly.entity_id
_entity_poly.type
_entity_poly.pdbx_seq_one_letter_code
_entity_poly.pdbx_strand_id
1 'polypeptide(L)'
;MESVVDVLKADVKLSPVNKRAVIRVVKAATVIERQNKQVSMGQERLDKARAAAKAAGTPAAKERAKQRVATTQAKLKEARAARSAATAEQKKAERLARTLAKALDKAKADMARAYDKAAQKLEKAADKPVRRRRRTVKKKA
;
A
#
# COMPACT_ATOMS: atom_id res chain seq x y z
N MET A 1 -8.75 10.02 -7.38
CA MET A 1 -7.35 9.94 -6.90
C MET A 1 -6.89 8.51 -7.12
N GLU A 2 -5.87 8.27 -7.95
CA GLU A 2 -5.31 6.94 -8.14
C GLU A 2 -4.72 6.41 -6.82
N SER A 3 -4.87 5.10 -6.57
CA SER A 3 -4.26 4.51 -5.37
C SER A 3 -2.75 4.41 -5.55
N VAL A 4 -1.98 4.49 -4.46
CA VAL A 4 -0.52 4.32 -4.46
C VAL A 4 -0.10 2.99 -5.09
N VAL A 5 -0.95 1.97 -4.96
CA VAL A 5 -0.72 0.66 -5.57
C VAL A 5 -0.88 0.73 -7.09
N ASP A 6 -1.81 1.53 -7.61
CA ASP A 6 -2.04 1.67 -9.05
C ASP A 6 -0.88 2.42 -9.74
N VAL A 7 -0.40 3.50 -9.12
CA VAL A 7 0.79 4.23 -9.57
C VAL A 7 2.00 3.31 -9.65
N LEU A 8 2.24 2.51 -8.60
CA LEU A 8 3.36 1.57 -8.61
C LEU A 8 3.15 0.43 -9.62
N LYS A 9 1.93 -0.11 -9.76
CA LYS A 9 1.57 -1.20 -10.69
C LYS A 9 1.86 -0.84 -12.14
N ALA A 10 1.61 0.41 -12.55
CA ALA A 10 1.89 0.87 -13.90
C ALA A 10 3.36 0.62 -14.31
N ASP A 11 4.29 0.74 -13.36
CA ASP A 11 5.73 0.61 -13.58
C ASP A 11 6.35 -0.63 -12.91
N VAL A 12 5.55 -1.60 -12.46
CA VAL A 12 6.03 -2.86 -11.85
C VAL A 12 6.93 -3.67 -12.80
N LYS A 13 6.69 -3.56 -14.12
CA LYS A 13 7.51 -4.24 -15.14
C LYS A 13 8.91 -3.64 -15.25
N LEU A 14 9.10 -2.38 -14.83
CA LEU A 14 10.33 -1.62 -14.99
C LEU A 14 11.18 -1.57 -13.70
N SER A 15 10.59 -1.85 -12.54
CA SER A 15 11.28 -1.78 -11.24
C SER A 15 10.99 -2.98 -10.33
N PRO A 16 12.01 -3.82 -10.04
CA PRO A 16 11.90 -4.90 -9.05
C PRO A 16 11.53 -4.40 -7.64
N VAL A 17 11.94 -3.17 -7.30
CA VAL A 17 11.65 -2.53 -6.01
C VAL A 17 10.17 -2.19 -5.90
N ASN A 18 9.58 -1.61 -6.95
CA ASN A 18 8.14 -1.31 -7.01
C ASN A 18 7.30 -2.59 -6.97
N LYS A 19 7.74 -3.64 -7.70
CA LYS A 19 7.11 -4.97 -7.63
C LYS A 19 7.07 -5.52 -6.21
N ARG A 20 8.20 -5.48 -5.49
CA ARG A 20 8.28 -5.94 -4.10
C ARG A 20 7.39 -5.11 -3.17
N ALA A 21 7.34 -3.80 -3.36
CA ALA A 21 6.49 -2.92 -2.57
C ALA A 21 5.00 -3.21 -2.75
N VAL A 22 4.54 -3.37 -4.00
CA VAL A 22 3.16 -3.76 -4.31
C VAL A 22 2.82 -5.11 -3.67
N ILE A 23 3.70 -6.11 -3.82
CA ILE A 23 3.50 -7.43 -3.20
C ILE A 23 3.38 -7.31 -1.67
N ARG A 24 4.21 -6.50 -1.02
CA ARG A 24 4.14 -6.29 0.43
C ARG A 24 2.82 -5.66 0.86
N VAL A 25 2.34 -4.64 0.15
CA VAL A 25 1.04 -4.00 0.45
C VAL A 25 -0.11 -4.98 0.27
N VAL A 26 -0.14 -5.73 -0.82
CA VAL A 26 -1.19 -6.73 -1.09
C VAL A 26 -1.17 -7.85 -0.05
N LYS A 27 0.03 -8.36 0.30
CA LYS A 27 0.17 -9.37 1.35
C LYS A 27 -0.32 -8.84 2.70
N ALA A 28 0.04 -7.62 3.08
CA ALA A 28 -0.44 -7.02 4.33
C ALA A 28 -1.96 -6.86 4.36
N ALA A 29 -2.57 -6.43 3.25
CA ALA A 29 -4.03 -6.32 3.13
C ALA A 29 -4.72 -7.68 3.30
N THR A 30 -4.24 -8.72 2.62
CA THR A 30 -4.80 -10.09 2.77
C THR A 30 -4.65 -10.66 4.17
N VAL A 31 -3.55 -10.37 4.87
CA VAL A 31 -3.36 -10.75 6.27
C VAL A 31 -4.40 -10.05 7.15
N ILE A 32 -4.64 -8.75 6.93
CA ILE A 32 -5.64 -7.98 7.68
C ILE A 32 -7.05 -8.53 7.49
N GLU A 33 -7.43 -8.86 6.27
CA GLU A 33 -8.73 -9.48 5.99
C GLU A 33 -8.89 -10.81 6.75
N ARG A 34 -7.85 -11.65 6.78
CA ARG A 34 -7.86 -12.90 7.55
C ARG A 34 -8.00 -12.63 9.05
N GLN A 35 -7.27 -11.66 9.58
CA GLN A 35 -7.34 -11.29 11.00
C GLN A 35 -8.70 -10.70 11.38
N ASN A 36 -9.31 -9.89 10.50
CA ASN A 36 -10.67 -9.38 10.70
C ASN A 36 -11.69 -10.52 10.80
N LYS A 37 -11.59 -11.53 9.93
CA LYS A 37 -12.43 -12.74 9.97
C LYS A 37 -12.22 -13.54 11.26
N GLN A 38 -10.98 -13.67 11.73
CA GLN A 38 -10.70 -14.36 12.99
C GLN A 38 -11.29 -13.63 14.19
N VAL A 39 -11.21 -12.29 14.21
CA VAL A 39 -11.82 -11.47 15.26
C VAL A 39 -13.34 -11.55 15.22
N SER A 40 -13.98 -11.51 14.05
CA SER A 40 -15.44 -11.63 13.94
C SER A 40 -15.94 -13.00 14.40
N MET A 41 -15.34 -14.10 13.92
CA MET A 41 -15.68 -15.45 14.36
C MET A 41 -15.41 -15.65 15.86
N GLY A 42 -14.33 -15.07 16.38
CA GLY A 42 -14.01 -15.10 17.81
C GLY A 42 -15.05 -14.38 18.66
N GLN A 43 -15.57 -13.25 18.17
CA GLN A 43 -16.64 -12.50 18.81
C GLN A 43 -17.94 -13.31 18.84
N GLU A 44 -18.35 -13.90 17.72
CA GLU A 44 -19.53 -14.77 17.65
C GLU A 44 -19.44 -15.97 18.61
N ARG A 45 -18.27 -16.59 18.71
CA ARG A 45 -18.02 -17.71 19.65
C ARG A 45 -18.12 -17.25 21.10
N LEU A 46 -17.62 -16.07 21.43
CA LEU A 46 -17.73 -15.48 22.76
C LEU A 46 -19.19 -15.20 23.12
N ASP A 47 -19.97 -14.67 22.17
CA ASP A 47 -21.38 -14.36 22.38
C ASP A 47 -22.22 -15.64 22.59
N LYS A 48 -21.95 -16.69 21.81
CA LYS A 48 -22.53 -18.03 22.03
C LYS A 48 -22.14 -18.61 23.39
N ALA A 49 -20.88 -18.50 23.80
CA ALA A 49 -20.42 -18.98 25.11
C ALA A 49 -21.09 -18.23 26.26
N ARG A 50 -21.29 -16.91 26.12
CA ARG A 50 -22.00 -16.08 27.10
C ARG A 50 -23.48 -16.44 27.18
N ALA A 51 -24.13 -16.69 26.04
CA ALA A 51 -25.52 -17.16 26.01
C ALA A 51 -25.67 -18.52 26.70
N ALA A 52 -24.77 -19.47 26.43
CA ALA A 52 -24.75 -20.77 27.09
C ALA A 52 -24.51 -20.66 28.61
N ALA A 53 -23.67 -19.72 29.05
CA ALA A 53 -23.46 -19.46 30.47
C ALA A 53 -24.70 -18.90 31.17
N LYS A 54 -25.50 -18.08 30.49
CA LYS A 54 -26.79 -17.57 31.01
C LYS A 54 -27.87 -18.65 31.06
N ALA A 55 -27.88 -19.57 30.11
CA ALA A 55 -28.86 -20.66 30.03
C ALA A 55 -28.54 -21.85 30.96
N ALA A 56 -27.38 -21.89 31.60
CA ALA A 56 -26.97 -22.99 32.46
C ALA A 56 -27.81 -23.05 33.75
N GLY A 57 -28.57 -24.14 33.94
CA GLY A 57 -29.45 -24.32 35.10
C GLY A 57 -28.75 -24.78 36.37
N THR A 58 -27.67 -25.58 36.28
CA THR A 58 -27.00 -26.18 37.44
C THR A 58 -25.71 -25.44 37.82
N PRO A 59 -25.29 -25.46 39.11
CA PRO A 59 -24.05 -24.83 39.56
C PRO A 59 -22.81 -25.34 38.81
N ALA A 60 -22.70 -26.67 38.62
CA ALA A 60 -21.60 -27.29 37.89
C ALA A 60 -21.57 -26.87 36.40
N ALA A 61 -22.73 -26.72 35.75
CA ALA A 61 -22.81 -26.25 34.37
C ALA A 61 -22.44 -24.77 34.26
N LYS A 62 -22.82 -23.94 35.23
CA LYS A 62 -22.45 -22.51 35.29
C LYS A 62 -20.94 -22.33 35.40
N GLU A 63 -20.26 -23.11 36.25
CA GLU A 63 -18.80 -23.02 36.38
C GLU A 63 -18.07 -23.46 35.09
N ARG A 64 -18.48 -24.57 34.48
CA ARG A 64 -17.94 -24.99 33.18
C ARG A 64 -18.18 -23.94 32.09
N ALA A 65 -19.34 -23.30 32.08
CA ALA A 65 -19.66 -22.26 31.10
C ALA A 65 -18.85 -20.98 31.33
N LYS A 66 -18.62 -20.57 32.59
CA LYS A 66 -17.73 -19.44 32.93
C LYS A 66 -16.30 -19.70 32.45
N GLN A 67 -15.77 -20.91 32.66
CA GLN A 67 -14.44 -21.29 32.15
C GLN A 67 -14.38 -21.22 30.61
N ARG A 68 -15.44 -21.65 29.91
CA ARG A 68 -15.54 -21.51 28.45
C ARG A 68 -15.60 -20.05 28.00
N VAL A 69 -16.31 -19.18 28.73
CA VAL A 69 -16.33 -17.73 28.43
C VAL A 69 -14.93 -17.12 28.64
N ALA A 70 -14.26 -17.42 29.74
CA ALA A 70 -12.92 -16.90 30.03
C ALA A 70 -11.90 -17.34 28.96
N THR A 71 -11.90 -18.62 28.58
CA THR A 71 -10.99 -19.15 27.54
C THR A 71 -11.28 -18.57 26.16
N THR A 72 -12.55 -18.41 25.78
CA THR A 72 -12.92 -17.77 24.50
C THR A 72 -12.58 -16.28 24.47
N GLN A 73 -12.74 -15.58 25.60
CA GLN A 73 -12.34 -14.18 25.73
C GLN A 73 -10.83 -14.00 25.63
N ALA A 74 -10.03 -14.89 26.24
CA ALA A 74 -8.58 -14.87 26.12
C ALA A 74 -8.12 -15.05 24.65
N LYS A 75 -8.68 -16.06 23.95
CA LYS A 75 -8.40 -16.28 22.53
C LYS A 75 -8.80 -15.09 21.64
N LEU A 76 -9.91 -14.43 21.95
CA LEU A 76 -10.32 -13.22 21.24
C LEU A 76 -9.35 -12.05 21.48
N LYS A 77 -8.82 -11.92 22.70
CA LYS A 77 -7.80 -10.91 23.03
C LYS A 77 -6.52 -11.13 22.21
N GLU A 78 -6.07 -12.37 22.09
CA GLU A 78 -4.93 -12.75 21.25
C GLU A 78 -5.18 -12.42 19.76
N ALA A 79 -6.35 -12.79 19.23
CA ALA A 79 -6.71 -12.45 17.84
C ALA A 79 -6.75 -10.93 17.59
N ARG A 80 -7.26 -10.14 18.55
CA ARG A 80 -7.24 -8.67 18.47
C ARG A 80 -5.82 -8.11 18.53
N ALA A 81 -4.95 -8.69 19.34
CA ALA A 81 -3.53 -8.31 19.39
C ALA A 81 -2.83 -8.62 18.07
N ALA A 82 -3.05 -9.81 17.49
CA ALA A 82 -2.52 -10.19 16.18
C ALA A 82 -3.01 -9.25 15.07
N ARG A 83 -4.30 -8.88 15.07
CA ARG A 83 -4.85 -7.86 14.17
C ARG A 83 -4.12 -6.52 14.33
N SER A 84 -3.91 -6.06 15.57
CA SER A 84 -3.21 -4.80 15.83
C SER A 84 -1.77 -4.83 15.29
N ALA A 85 -1.02 -5.90 15.53
CA ALA A 85 0.32 -6.08 14.97
C ALA A 85 0.30 -6.05 13.42
N ALA A 86 -0.64 -6.78 12.80
CA ALA A 86 -0.81 -6.76 11.34
C ALA A 86 -1.13 -5.34 10.81
N THR A 87 -1.92 -4.54 11.54
CA THR A 87 -2.21 -3.16 11.10
C THR A 87 -0.99 -2.26 11.13
N ALA A 88 -0.07 -2.48 12.08
CA ALA A 88 1.18 -1.75 12.13
C ALA A 88 2.08 -2.11 10.92
N GLU A 89 2.11 -3.39 10.53
CA GLU A 89 2.83 -3.83 9.33
C GLU A 89 2.23 -3.29 8.04
N GLN A 90 0.89 -3.27 7.92
CA GLN A 90 0.20 -2.66 6.79
C GLN A 90 0.58 -1.18 6.64
N LYS A 91 0.55 -0.41 7.73
CA LYS A 91 0.95 1.01 7.71
C LYS A 91 2.41 1.20 7.26
N LYS A 92 3.33 0.32 7.67
CA LYS A 92 4.73 0.34 7.21
C LYS A 92 4.83 0.06 5.71
N ALA A 93 4.12 -0.95 5.22
CA ALA A 93 4.10 -1.29 3.80
C ALA A 93 3.52 -0.14 2.94
N GLU A 94 2.42 0.47 3.39
CA GLU A 94 1.80 1.62 2.73
C GLU A 94 2.70 2.85 2.73
N ARG A 95 3.39 3.14 3.84
CA ARG A 95 4.35 4.25 3.92
C ARG A 95 5.48 4.06 2.91
N LEU A 96 6.05 2.86 2.83
CA LEU A 96 7.08 2.52 1.85
C LEU A 96 6.56 2.70 0.42
N ALA A 97 5.38 2.18 0.12
CA ALA A 97 4.77 2.32 -1.20
C ALA A 97 4.55 3.79 -1.56
N ARG A 98 4.07 4.62 -0.62
CA ARG A 98 3.90 6.07 -0.83
C ARG A 98 5.22 6.78 -1.12
N THR A 99 6.27 6.44 -0.39
CA THR A 99 7.60 7.04 -0.62
C THR A 99 8.16 6.66 -1.97
N LEU A 100 7.96 5.41 -2.42
CA LEU A 100 8.40 4.97 -3.74
C LEU A 100 7.61 5.62 -4.87
N ALA A 101 6.29 5.75 -4.72
CA ALA A 101 5.46 6.43 -5.70
C ALA A 101 5.92 7.89 -5.89
N LYS A 102 6.15 8.63 -4.78
CA LYS A 102 6.68 9.99 -4.85
C LYS A 102 8.05 10.08 -5.51
N ALA A 103 8.95 9.14 -5.21
CA ALA A 103 10.28 9.11 -5.81
C ALA A 103 10.19 8.84 -7.32
N LEU A 104 9.27 7.98 -7.74
CA LEU A 104 9.01 7.67 -9.14
C LEU A 104 8.42 8.88 -9.89
N ASP A 105 7.44 9.57 -9.30
CA ASP A 105 6.88 10.79 -9.91
C ASP A 105 7.95 11.87 -10.10
N LYS A 106 8.83 12.03 -9.11
CA LYS A 106 9.97 12.96 -9.20
C LYS A 106 10.93 12.53 -10.32
N ALA A 107 11.29 11.26 -10.40
CA ALA A 107 12.17 10.75 -11.44
C ALA A 107 11.58 10.95 -12.84
N LYS A 108 10.27 10.72 -13.03
CA LYS A 108 9.58 10.99 -14.29
C LYS A 108 9.63 12.47 -14.67
N ALA A 109 9.39 13.36 -13.71
CA ALA A 109 9.46 14.81 -13.94
C ALA A 109 10.89 15.27 -14.29
N ASP A 110 11.91 14.73 -13.62
CA ASP A 110 13.30 15.05 -13.91
C ASP A 110 13.74 14.52 -15.27
N MET A 111 13.29 13.32 -15.68
CA MET A 111 13.50 12.81 -17.04
C MET A 111 12.85 13.72 -18.08
N ALA A 112 11.56 14.09 -17.91
CA ALA A 112 10.87 14.98 -18.84
C ALA A 112 11.63 16.31 -19.03
N ARG A 113 12.07 16.93 -17.94
CA ARG A 113 12.89 18.15 -17.98
C ARG A 113 14.23 17.96 -18.70
N ALA A 114 14.88 16.81 -18.52
CA ALA A 114 16.13 16.50 -19.21
C ALA A 114 15.91 16.33 -20.72
N TYR A 115 14.82 15.67 -21.12
CA TYR A 115 14.39 15.55 -22.51
C TYR A 115 14.09 16.92 -23.14
N ASP A 116 13.33 17.78 -22.46
CA ASP A 116 13.02 19.12 -22.98
C ASP A 116 14.29 19.96 -23.21
N LYS A 117 15.23 19.91 -22.26
CA LYS A 117 16.53 20.59 -22.39
C LYS A 117 17.35 20.03 -23.56
N ALA A 118 17.33 18.72 -23.77
CA ALA A 118 18.01 18.09 -24.89
C ALA A 118 17.36 18.49 -26.23
N ALA A 119 16.03 18.47 -26.31
CA ALA A 119 15.26 18.88 -27.48
C ALA A 119 15.54 20.35 -27.85
N GLN A 120 15.53 21.27 -26.88
CA GLN A 120 15.86 22.69 -27.12
C GLN A 120 17.31 22.88 -27.62
N LYS A 121 18.26 22.10 -27.12
CA LYS A 121 19.65 22.14 -27.62
C LYS A 121 19.73 21.65 -29.06
N LEU A 122 19.00 20.59 -29.39
CA LEU A 122 18.92 20.04 -30.75
C LEU A 122 18.25 21.01 -31.71
N GLU A 123 17.14 21.63 -31.32
CA GLU A 123 16.44 22.67 -32.11
C GLU A 123 17.39 23.84 -32.42
N LYS A 124 18.07 24.38 -31.40
CA LYS A 124 19.08 25.44 -31.59
C LYS A 124 20.24 25.01 -32.49
N ALA A 125 20.65 23.75 -32.43
CA ALA A 125 21.70 23.21 -33.30
C ALA A 125 21.22 23.05 -34.75
N ALA A 126 19.98 22.61 -34.96
CA ALA A 126 19.34 22.51 -36.27
C ALA A 126 19.10 23.90 -36.91
N ASP A 127 18.79 24.92 -36.11
CA ASP A 127 18.55 26.29 -36.59
C ASP A 127 19.84 27.08 -36.91
N LYS A 128 20.99 26.68 -36.35
CA LYS A 128 22.29 27.35 -36.58
C LYS A 128 22.68 27.47 -38.06
N PRO A 129 22.61 26.42 -38.91
CA PRO A 129 22.94 26.54 -40.33
C PRO A 129 21.99 27.48 -41.08
N VAL A 130 20.70 27.50 -40.74
CA VAL A 130 19.70 28.38 -41.35
C VAL A 130 19.94 29.85 -40.97
N ARG A 131 20.26 30.13 -39.70
CA ARG A 131 20.62 31.49 -39.24
C ARG A 131 21.92 32.00 -39.85
N ARG A 132 22.94 31.15 -40.00
CA ARG A 132 24.18 31.51 -40.70
C ARG A 132 23.92 31.91 -42.15
N ARG A 133 23.12 31.12 -42.88
CA ARG A 133 22.71 31.44 -44.27
C ARG A 133 21.91 32.75 -44.37
N ARG A 134 20.96 33.01 -43.47
CA ARG A 134 20.19 34.26 -43.47
C ARG A 134 21.05 35.49 -43.19
N ARG A 135 22.03 35.39 -42.29
CA ARG A 135 22.97 36.51 -42.00
C ARG A 135 23.92 36.80 -43.17
N THR A 136 24.40 35.78 -43.89
CA THR A 136 25.26 36.00 -45.06
C THR A 136 24.53 36.65 -46.23
N VAL A 137 23.23 36.37 -46.39
CA VAL A 137 22.40 37.02 -47.42
C VAL A 137 22.13 38.48 -47.06
N LYS A 138 21.80 38.79 -45.80
CA LYS A 138 21.53 40.18 -45.35
C LYS A 138 22.77 41.09 -45.29
N LYS A 139 23.99 40.53 -45.31
CA LYS A 139 25.25 41.31 -45.35
C LYS A 139 25.76 41.54 -46.79
N LYS A 140 25.13 40.92 -47.80
CA LYS A 140 25.48 41.01 -49.22
C LYS A 140 24.41 41.72 -50.07
N ALA A 141 23.34 42.19 -49.43
CA ALA A 141 22.33 43.10 -49.97
C ALA A 141 22.49 44.44 -49.27
#